data_AF-A0A5B9MMT0-F1
#
_entry.id   AF-A0A5B9MMT0-F1
#
_cell.length_a   1.000
_cell.length_b   1.000
_cell.length_c   1.000
_cell.angle_alpha   90.00
_cell.angle_beta   90.00
_cell.angle_gamma   90.00
#
_symmetry.space_group_name_H-M   'P 1'
#
loop_
_entity.id
_entity.type
_entity.pdbx_description
1 polymer ?
#
loop_
_entity_poly.entity_id
_entity_poly.type
_entity_poly.pdbx_seq_one_letter_code
_entity_poly.pdbx_strand_id
1 'polypeptide(L)' 'MVYIDPEECIDCGACVPECPTEAIFHEEEVPEEWHRFIELNASKARECPPAE' A
#
# COMPACT_ATOMS: atom_id res chain seq x y z
N MET A 1 -1.99 -6.59 9.54
CA MET A 1 -1.55 -6.32 8.17
C MET A 1 -2.01 -4.92 7.82
N VAL A 2 -1.18 -4.13 7.16
CA VAL A 2 -1.51 -2.76 6.75
C VAL A 2 -1.77 -2.78 5.24
N TYR A 3 -2.85 -2.15 4.81
CA TYR A 3 -3.22 -1.99 3.41
C TYR A 3 -3.27 -0.49 3.11
N ILE A 4 -2.79 -0.11 1.94
CA ILE A 4 -2.79 1.29 1.49
C ILE A 4 -4.04 1.51 0.64
N ASP A 5 -4.90 2.45 1.04
CA ASP A 5 -6.05 2.85 0.23
C ASP A 5 -5.59 3.82 -0.86
N PRO A 6 -5.73 3.50 -2.16
CA PRO A 6 -5.36 4.40 -3.24
C PRO A 6 -6.26 5.66 -3.32
N GLU A 7 -7.46 5.66 -2.73
CA GLU A 7 -8.33 6.84 -2.72
C GLU A 7 -7.92 7.86 -1.63
N GLU A 8 -7.33 7.40 -0.53
CA GLU A 8 -6.83 8.27 0.54
C GLU A 8 -5.33 8.59 0.40
N CYS A 9 -4.58 7.73 -0.29
CA CYS A 9 -3.16 7.96 -0.57
C CYS A 9 -2.98 9.22 -1.41
N ILE A 10 -2.04 10.06 -1.00
CA ILE A 10 -1.68 11.32 -1.70
C ILE A 10 -0.28 11.27 -2.33
N ASP A 11 0.27 10.06 -2.48
CA ASP A 11 1.60 9.81 -3.07
C ASP A 11 2.75 10.57 -2.40
N CYS A 12 2.67 10.82 -1.09
CA CYS A 12 3.69 11.57 -0.37
C CYS A 12 4.97 10.77 -0.06
N GLY A 13 4.94 9.45 -0.22
CA GLY A 13 6.09 8.56 0.00
C GLY A 13 6.57 8.45 1.45
N ALA A 14 5.88 9.06 2.42
CA ALA A 14 6.33 9.09 3.82
C ALA A 14 6.39 7.70 4.48
N CYS A 15 5.56 6.76 4.03
CA CYS A 15 5.52 5.40 4.56
C CYS A 15 6.65 4.49 4.02
N VAL A 16 7.25 4.83 2.86
CA VAL A 16 8.31 4.03 2.22
C VAL A 16 9.54 3.85 3.12
N PRO A 17 10.18 4.93 3.64
CA PRO A 17 11.37 4.78 4.50
C PRO A 17 11.05 4.26 5.91
N GLU A 18 9.80 4.38 6.36
CA GLU A 18 9.37 3.94 7.69
C GLU A 18 9.09 2.43 7.73
N CYS A 19 8.92 1.78 6.57
CA CYS A 19 8.62 0.36 6.51
C CYS A 19 9.87 -0.47 6.84
N PRO A 20 9.91 -1.18 7.98
CA PRO A 20 11.10 -1.93 8.42
C PRO A 20 11.42 -3.14 7.54
N THR A 21 10.48 -3.57 6.70
CA THR A 21 10.61 -4.70 5.79
C THR A 21 10.64 -4.28 4.32
N GLU A 22 10.68 -2.99 4.04
CA GLU A 22 10.78 -2.45 2.67
C GLU A 22 9.68 -3.00 1.72
N ALA A 23 8.46 -3.17 2.26
CA ALA A 23 7.35 -3.78 1.53
C ALA A 23 6.45 -2.78 0.80
N ILE A 24 6.75 -1.48 0.90
CA ILE A 24 5.94 -0.39 0.36
C ILE A 24 6.66 0.19 -0.85
N PHE A 25 5.94 0.28 -1.97
CA PHE A 25 6.41 0.80 -3.24
C PHE A 25 5.39 1.81 -3.77
N HIS A 26 5.84 2.76 -4.59
CA HIS A 26 4.91 3.48 -5.47
C HIS A 26 4.29 2.49 -6.46
N GLU A 27 3.05 2.74 -6.89
CA GLU A 27 2.31 1.81 -7.74
C GLU A 27 3.07 1.46 -9.04
N GLU A 28 3.77 2.45 -9.61
CA GLU A 28 4.59 2.31 -10.81
C GLU A 28 5.94 1.59 -10.60
N GLU A 29 6.35 1.41 -9.34
CA GLU A 29 7.62 0.79 -8.94
C GLU A 29 7.43 -0.63 -8.36
N VAL A 30 6.18 -1.11 -8.27
CA VAL A 30 5.89 -2.47 -7.77
C VAL A 30 6.51 -3.49 -8.73
N PRO A 31 7.31 -4.45 -8.26
CA PRO A 31 7.80 -5.56 -9.08
C PRO A 31 6.66 -6.36 -9.73
N GLU A 32 6.86 -6.86 -10.95
CA GLU A 32 5.82 -7.54 -11.72
C GLU A 32 5.24 -8.75 -10.98
N GLU A 33 6.07 -9.48 -10.24
CA GLU A 33 5.64 -10.61 -9.40
C GLU A 33 4.65 -10.22 -8.29
N TRP A 34 4.59 -8.94 -7.93
CA TRP A 34 3.79 -8.39 -6.83
C TRP A 34 2.65 -7.49 -7.30
N HIS A 35 2.46 -7.27 -8.60
CA HIS A 35 1.35 -6.46 -9.13
C HIS A 35 -0.04 -6.88 -8.60
N ARG A 36 -0.24 -8.17 -8.30
CA ARG A 36 -1.50 -8.66 -7.69
C ARG A 36 -1.85 -7.98 -6.36
N PHE A 37 -0.85 -7.43 -5.65
CA PHE A 37 -1.05 -6.76 -4.38
C PHE A 37 -1.63 -5.35 -4.54
N ILE A 38 -1.56 -4.75 -5.74
CA ILE A 38 -2.17 -3.45 -6.03
C ILE A 38 -3.68 -3.52 -5.83
N GLU A 39 -4.35 -4.46 -6.51
CA GLU A 39 -5.79 -4.70 -6.36
C GLU A 39 -6.15 -5.22 -4.95
N LEU A 40 -5.27 -6.01 -4.33
CA LEU A 40 -5.49 -6.49 -2.97
C LEU A 40 -5.49 -5.34 -1.96
N ASN A 41 -4.56 -4.40 -2.08
CA ASN A 41 -4.50 -3.23 -1.21
C ASN A 41 -5.78 -2.40 -1.33
N ALA A 42 -6.23 -2.10 -2.56
CA ALA A 42 -7.47 -1.37 -2.80
C ALA A 42 -8.72 -2.05 -2.22
N SER A 43 -8.82 -3.39 -2.36
CA SER A 43 -9.97 -4.14 -1.82
C SER A 43 -9.92 -4.28 -0.30
N LYS A 44 -8.74 -4.55 0.28
CA LYS A 44 -8.59 -4.82 1.71
C LYS A 44 -8.52 -3.57 2.58
N ALA A 45 -8.05 -2.44 2.05
CA ALA A 45 -8.09 -1.17 2.77
C ALA A 45 -9.54 -0.77 3.14
N ARG A 46 -10.49 -1.02 2.24
CA ARG A 46 -11.93 -0.78 2.49
C ARG A 46 -12.55 -1.75 3.51
N GLU A 47 -12.06 -2.99 3.57
CA GLU A 47 -12.53 -3.99 4.51
C GLU A 47 -11.92 -3.84 5.92
N CYS A 48 -10.72 -3.25 6.00
CA CYS A 48 -9.95 -3.11 7.23
C CYS A 48 -9.53 -1.64 7.41
N PRO A 49 -10.46 -0.75 7.82
CA PRO A 49 -10.12 0.64 8.11
C PRO A 49 -9.02 0.68 9.19
N PRO A 50 -8.09 1.64 9.13
CA PRO A 50 -7.07 1.79 10.16
C PRO A 50 -7.76 1.96 11.53
N ALA A 51 -7.33 1.15 12.49
CA ALA A 51 -7.82 1.26 13.86
C ALA A 51 -7.43 2.64 14.41
N GLU A 52 -8.43 3.40 14.86
CA GLU A 52 -8.25 4.68 15.56
C GLU A 52 -7.35 4.56 16.79
#